data_AF-A0A423XNH0-F1
#
_entry.id   AF-A0A423XNH0-F1
#
_cell.length_a   1.000
_cell.length_b   1.000
_cell.length_c   1.000
_cell.angle_alpha   90.00
_cell.angle_beta   90.00
_cell.angle_gamma   90.00
#
_symmetry.space_group_name_H-M   'P 1'
#
loop_
_entity.id
_entity.type
_entity.pdbx_description
1 polymer ?
#
loop_
_entity_poly.entity_id
_entity_poly.type
_entity_poly.pdbx_seq_one_letter_code
_entity_poly.pdbx_strand_id
1 'polypeptide(L)'
;MLVSYFLQKLGGLARITSSWNQEVFLAPATSSILAINGEPFPSLIEATLEDLVWGLDTGLFTSVDLVNSYTARTLEVNSRLRVVNELNPDAFDIAAELDAERALGALRGPLHGIPILIKDNIATDDEMNNTAGSYALLGSRVPEDSTVVAKLREAGAIILGKLNLSEWAHCRSSNSSGGWSALGGQTDTIGPMARTVKDAAVLLSAIAGVDPKDNYTSAIPFKSIPNYVEACNLDSLRGKRIGVPRNLLNRTDADYTYLDFKHVTAEFSAALDIIREAGATVIDNITLPGYHIQRRTNHTRIVAHADFNTDLARYLSQLTVNPHNITSVSDLQEFTRSHPLEEYPERDTDAWQASIDLGFGNDAPEFWPHYLAYRYNSGLLGITGALRNFSLDALPATELADVVNLRKIEAEL
;
A
#
# COMPACT_ATOMS: atom_id res chain seq x y z
N MET A 1 -32.81 -21.42 2.80
CA MET A 1 -33.61 -20.87 1.66
C MET A 1 -33.13 -19.46 1.24
N LEU A 2 -31.85 -19.13 1.47
CA LEU A 2 -31.16 -17.94 0.94
C LEU A 2 -29.98 -18.31 0.00
N VAL A 3 -29.72 -19.60 -0.21
CA VAL A 3 -28.68 -20.12 -1.12
C VAL A 3 -29.20 -20.32 -2.55
N SER A 4 -30.51 -20.28 -2.78
CA SER A 4 -31.10 -20.48 -4.12
C SER A 4 -31.36 -19.19 -4.91
N TYR A 5 -31.20 -18.00 -4.31
CA TYR A 5 -31.47 -16.74 -5.02
C TYR A 5 -30.24 -16.18 -5.75
N PHE A 6 -29.02 -16.54 -5.33
CA PHE A 6 -27.78 -16.08 -5.97
C PHE A 6 -27.25 -17.01 -7.09
N LEU A 7 -27.72 -18.27 -7.16
CA LEU A 7 -27.25 -19.25 -8.15
C LEU A 7 -28.11 -19.35 -9.42
N GLN A 8 -29.19 -18.57 -9.55
CA GLN A 8 -30.15 -18.71 -10.65
C GLN A 8 -30.01 -17.69 -11.80
N LYS A 9 -28.99 -16.82 -11.79
CA LYS A 9 -28.78 -15.80 -12.84
C LYS A 9 -27.50 -15.94 -13.68
N LEU A 10 -26.81 -17.07 -13.62
CA LEU A 10 -25.62 -17.36 -14.46
C LEU A 10 -25.78 -18.60 -15.37
N GLY A 11 -27.00 -19.09 -15.57
CA GLY A 11 -27.31 -20.18 -16.50
C GLY A 11 -27.79 -19.65 -17.85
N GLY A 12 -26.86 -19.24 -18.73
CA GLY A 12 -27.18 -18.79 -20.08
C GLY A 12 -26.01 -18.99 -21.04
N LEU A 13 -25.76 -20.24 -21.42
CA LEU A 13 -24.86 -20.60 -22.52
C LEU A 13 -25.36 -19.97 -23.83
N ALA A 14 -24.63 -18.95 -24.31
CA ALA A 14 -24.69 -18.53 -25.70
C ALA A 14 -23.30 -18.69 -26.32
N ARG A 15 -23.15 -19.69 -27.19
CA ARG A 15 -22.03 -19.78 -28.14
C ARG A 15 -22.05 -18.53 -29.01
N ILE A 16 -20.97 -17.75 -29.01
CA ILE A 16 -20.76 -16.70 -30.02
C ILE A 16 -19.60 -17.13 -30.90
N THR A 17 -19.94 -17.49 -32.14
CA THR A 17 -19.03 -17.63 -33.26
C THR A 17 -18.58 -16.26 -33.76
N SER A 18 -17.34 -16.18 -34.21
CA SER A 18 -16.64 -15.01 -34.75
C SER A 18 -17.39 -14.19 -35.80
N SER A 19 -17.35 -12.85 -35.69
CA SER A 19 -17.01 -11.95 -36.80
C SER A 19 -16.73 -10.55 -36.26
N TRP A 20 -15.67 -9.93 -36.80
CA TRP A 20 -15.12 -8.63 -36.41
C TRP A 20 -15.96 -7.44 -36.91
N ASN A 21 -15.77 -6.30 -36.25
CA ASN A 21 -16.24 -4.94 -36.55
C ASN A 21 -17.63 -4.55 -36.05
N GLN A 22 -17.69 -3.98 -34.84
CA GLN A 22 -18.49 -2.79 -34.55
C GLN A 22 -17.93 -2.07 -33.32
N GLU A 23 -17.80 -0.75 -33.42
CA GLU A 23 -17.33 0.16 -32.38
C GLU A 23 -18.14 -0.01 -31.08
N VAL A 24 -17.48 -0.42 -30.01
CA VAL A 24 -18.08 -0.44 -28.67
C VAL A 24 -17.92 0.95 -28.09
N PHE A 25 -18.98 1.75 -28.15
CA PHE A 25 -19.16 2.87 -27.25
C PHE A 25 -19.31 2.30 -25.84
N LEU A 26 -18.26 2.43 -25.02
CA LEU A 26 -18.34 2.21 -23.58
C LEU A 26 -19.26 3.29 -22.99
N ALA A 27 -20.52 2.92 -22.74
CA ALA A 27 -21.39 3.72 -21.89
C ALA A 27 -20.79 3.74 -20.46
N PRO A 28 -20.82 4.87 -19.75
CA PRO A 28 -20.35 4.94 -18.37
C PRO A 28 -21.17 3.97 -17.51
N ALA A 29 -20.48 3.19 -16.68
CA ALA A 29 -21.10 2.28 -15.73
C ALA A 29 -22.12 3.08 -14.91
N THR A 30 -23.40 2.75 -15.06
CA THR A 30 -24.44 3.31 -14.20
C THR A 30 -24.16 2.85 -12.78
N SER A 31 -23.98 3.79 -11.85
CA SER A 31 -23.89 3.48 -10.43
C SER A 31 -25.15 2.70 -10.04
N SER A 32 -25.02 1.39 -9.86
CA SER A 32 -26.15 0.56 -9.47
C SER A 32 -26.37 0.76 -7.97
N ILE A 33 -27.39 1.57 -7.64
CA ILE A 33 -27.96 1.61 -6.29
C ILE A 33 -28.63 0.25 -6.07
N LEU A 34 -28.13 -0.50 -5.09
CA LEU A 34 -28.75 -1.73 -4.64
C LEU A 34 -29.72 -1.38 -3.49
N ALA A 35 -30.81 -2.13 -3.38
CA ALA A 35 -31.70 -1.99 -2.22
C ALA A 35 -31.34 -3.07 -1.19
N ILE A 36 -30.90 -2.67 0.00
CA ILE A 36 -30.70 -3.57 1.14
C ILE A 36 -31.90 -3.34 2.06
N ASN A 37 -32.72 -4.37 2.27
CA ASN A 37 -33.96 -4.28 3.06
C ASN A 37 -34.92 -3.16 2.60
N GLY A 38 -34.88 -2.79 1.31
CA GLY A 38 -35.70 -1.71 0.74
C GLY A 38 -35.06 -0.33 0.79
N GLU A 39 -33.92 -0.17 1.46
CA GLU A 39 -33.18 1.09 1.52
C GLU A 39 -32.09 1.16 0.44
N PRO A 40 -31.97 2.27 -0.30
CA PRO A 40 -30.88 2.52 -1.24
C PRO A 40 -29.50 2.44 -0.57
N PHE A 41 -28.60 1.65 -1.14
CA PHE A 41 -27.20 1.56 -0.72
C PHE A 41 -26.27 1.46 -1.94
N PRO A 42 -25.12 2.15 -1.97
CA PRO A 42 -24.15 2.02 -3.05
C PRO A 42 -23.56 0.59 -3.09
N SER A 43 -23.12 0.14 -4.26
CA SER A 43 -22.37 -1.11 -4.34
C SER A 43 -21.11 -1.04 -3.45
N LEU A 44 -20.67 -2.16 -2.86
CA LEU A 44 -19.47 -2.19 -2.00
C LEU A 44 -18.17 -1.76 -2.70
N ILE A 45 -18.15 -1.71 -4.03
CA ILE A 45 -17.02 -1.21 -4.82
C ILE A 45 -16.92 0.32 -4.71
N GLU A 46 -18.08 1.00 -4.68
CA GLU A 46 -18.19 2.46 -4.66
C GLU A 46 -18.44 3.03 -3.25
N ALA A 47 -18.90 2.18 -2.31
CA ALA A 47 -19.19 2.59 -0.95
C ALA A 47 -17.94 3.20 -0.28
N THR A 48 -18.13 4.38 0.31
CA THR A 48 -17.15 5.06 1.15
C THR A 48 -17.20 4.51 2.58
N LEU A 49 -16.24 4.86 3.43
CA LEU A 49 -16.31 4.51 4.85
C LEU A 49 -17.57 5.08 5.52
N GLU A 50 -17.98 6.30 5.12
CA GLU A 50 -19.17 6.94 5.69
C GLU A 50 -20.45 6.16 5.33
N ASP A 51 -20.54 5.64 4.10
CA ASP A 51 -21.66 4.78 3.70
C ASP A 51 -21.68 3.48 4.52
N LEU A 52 -20.52 2.84 4.70
CA LEU A 52 -20.40 1.60 5.47
C LEU A 52 -20.80 1.81 6.94
N VAL A 53 -20.28 2.88 7.57
CA VAL A 53 -20.63 3.24 8.95
C VAL A 53 -22.11 3.54 9.06
N TRP A 54 -22.70 4.30 8.13
CA TRP A 54 -24.13 4.57 8.12
C TRP A 54 -24.96 3.28 8.00
N GLY A 55 -24.56 2.34 7.15
CA GLY A 55 -25.24 1.05 7.00
C GLY A 55 -25.18 0.18 8.27
N LEU A 56 -24.05 0.20 8.99
CA LEU A 56 -23.91 -0.45 10.30
C LEU A 56 -24.76 0.25 11.38
N ASP A 57 -24.73 1.58 11.43
CA ASP A 57 -25.45 2.38 12.43
C ASP A 57 -26.96 2.27 12.29
N THR A 58 -27.45 2.14 11.05
CA THR A 58 -28.89 1.96 10.75
C THR A 58 -29.34 0.51 10.77
N GLY A 59 -28.43 -0.43 10.95
CA GLY A 59 -28.73 -1.87 10.98
C GLY A 59 -29.16 -2.44 9.62
N LEU A 60 -28.74 -1.82 8.51
CA LEU A 60 -28.96 -2.40 7.18
C LEU A 60 -28.20 -3.70 6.99
N PHE A 61 -27.03 -3.79 7.62
CA PHE A 61 -26.19 -4.97 7.70
C PHE A 61 -25.33 -4.90 8.96
N THR A 62 -24.68 -6.00 9.30
CA THR A 62 -23.77 -6.15 10.44
C THR A 62 -22.31 -6.16 9.99
N SER A 63 -21.37 -6.06 10.94
CA SER A 63 -19.94 -6.22 10.68
C SER A 63 -19.64 -7.64 10.19
N VAL A 64 -20.35 -8.64 10.72
CA VAL A 64 -20.31 -10.03 10.22
C VAL A 64 -20.72 -10.11 8.75
N ASP A 65 -21.77 -9.39 8.33
CA ASP A 65 -22.18 -9.34 6.92
C ASP A 65 -21.11 -8.71 6.03
N LEU A 66 -20.40 -7.67 6.51
CA LEU A 66 -19.26 -7.08 5.79
C LEU A 66 -18.10 -8.07 5.67
N VAL A 67 -17.71 -8.74 6.75
CA VAL A 67 -16.66 -9.77 6.72
C VAL A 67 -17.03 -10.90 5.76
N ASN A 68 -18.27 -11.37 5.80
CA ASN A 68 -18.76 -12.39 4.89
C ASN A 68 -18.69 -11.92 3.42
N SER A 69 -19.14 -10.69 3.14
CA SER A 69 -19.17 -10.14 1.79
C SER A 69 -17.77 -9.96 1.21
N TYR A 70 -16.83 -9.40 1.99
CA TYR A 70 -15.45 -9.20 1.53
C TYR A 70 -14.65 -10.51 1.46
N THR A 71 -14.88 -11.47 2.36
CA THR A 71 -14.31 -12.82 2.25
C THR A 71 -14.82 -13.52 0.99
N ALA A 72 -16.13 -13.51 0.73
CA ALA A 72 -16.70 -14.12 -0.47
C ALA A 72 -16.13 -13.50 -1.75
N ARG A 73 -16.01 -12.17 -1.79
CA ARG A 73 -15.41 -11.45 -2.92
C ARG A 73 -13.94 -11.81 -3.11
N THR A 74 -13.18 -11.90 -2.01
CA THR A 74 -11.79 -12.37 -2.05
C THR A 74 -11.71 -13.76 -2.67
N LEU A 75 -12.46 -14.74 -2.15
CA LEU A 75 -12.43 -16.11 -2.66
C LEU A 75 -12.84 -16.22 -4.14
N GLU A 76 -13.74 -15.34 -4.61
CA GLU A 76 -14.16 -15.27 -6.01
C GLU A 76 -13.01 -14.87 -6.96
N VAL A 77 -12.18 -13.89 -6.58
CA VAL A 77 -11.19 -13.28 -7.50
C VAL A 77 -9.74 -13.62 -7.20
N ASN A 78 -9.43 -14.10 -6.00
CA ASN A 78 -8.04 -14.19 -5.54
C ASN A 78 -7.23 -15.25 -6.30
N SER A 79 -7.89 -16.25 -6.91
CA SER A 79 -7.22 -17.22 -7.80
C SER A 79 -6.55 -16.54 -9.01
N ARG A 80 -7.10 -15.41 -9.46
CA ARG A 80 -6.57 -14.59 -10.55
C ARG A 80 -5.69 -13.45 -10.03
N LEU A 81 -6.19 -12.69 -9.06
CA LEU A 81 -5.55 -11.45 -8.62
C LEU A 81 -4.44 -11.65 -7.59
N ARG A 82 -4.48 -12.74 -6.80
CA ARG A 82 -3.49 -13.12 -5.78
C ARG A 82 -3.11 -11.98 -4.83
N VAL A 83 -4.11 -11.21 -4.42
CA VAL A 83 -3.96 -10.01 -3.58
C VAL A 83 -3.92 -10.36 -2.10
N VAL A 84 -4.65 -11.39 -1.67
CA VAL A 84 -4.73 -11.81 -0.27
C VAL A 84 -3.96 -13.12 -0.09
N ASN A 85 -2.89 -13.10 0.71
CA ASN A 85 -2.10 -14.29 1.03
C ASN A 85 -2.85 -15.19 2.01
N GLU A 86 -3.46 -14.59 3.02
CA GLU A 86 -4.09 -15.30 4.13
C GLU A 86 -5.29 -14.49 4.65
N LEU A 87 -6.40 -15.16 4.96
CA LEU A 87 -7.53 -14.57 5.66
C LEU A 87 -7.39 -14.85 7.15
N ASN A 88 -7.77 -13.89 7.99
CA ASN A 88 -7.77 -14.07 9.43
C ASN A 88 -8.87 -15.07 9.83
N PRO A 89 -8.54 -16.22 10.44
CA PRO A 89 -9.53 -17.21 10.85
C PRO A 89 -10.51 -16.67 11.90
N ASP A 90 -10.10 -15.69 12.71
CA ASP A 90 -10.88 -15.13 13.81
C ASP A 90 -11.74 -13.93 13.38
N ALA A 91 -11.66 -13.49 12.12
CA ALA A 91 -12.34 -12.28 11.66
C ALA A 91 -13.86 -12.30 11.88
N PHE A 92 -14.50 -13.47 11.78
CA PHE A 92 -15.94 -13.61 12.00
C PHE A 92 -16.32 -13.47 13.47
N ASP A 93 -15.54 -14.04 14.38
CA ASP A 93 -15.78 -13.96 15.82
C ASP A 93 -15.55 -12.52 16.30
N ILE A 94 -14.45 -11.89 15.86
CA ILE A 94 -14.16 -10.48 16.14
C ILE A 94 -15.29 -9.57 15.62
N ALA A 95 -15.81 -9.84 14.41
CA ALA A 95 -16.92 -9.08 13.87
C ALA A 95 -18.19 -9.21 14.71
N ALA A 96 -18.51 -10.43 15.15
CA ALA A 96 -19.67 -10.69 15.99
C ALA A 96 -19.56 -9.99 17.37
N GLU A 97 -18.35 -9.96 17.95
CA GLU A 97 -18.08 -9.21 19.18
C GLU A 97 -18.31 -7.70 18.99
N LEU A 98 -17.79 -7.12 17.91
CA LEU A 98 -17.97 -5.71 17.60
C LEU A 98 -19.44 -5.36 17.28
N ASP A 99 -20.19 -6.27 16.67
CA ASP A 99 -21.63 -6.11 16.48
C ASP A 99 -22.39 -6.12 17.83
N ALA A 100 -21.98 -6.98 18.77
CA ALA A 100 -22.54 -7.00 20.12
C ALA A 100 -22.21 -5.70 20.90
N GLU A 101 -20.98 -5.19 20.79
CA GLU A 101 -20.59 -3.89 21.36
C GLU A 101 -21.42 -2.75 20.78
N ARG A 102 -21.64 -2.76 19.45
CA ARG A 102 -22.49 -1.79 18.75
C ARG A 102 -23.93 -1.82 19.26
N ALA A 103 -24.51 -3.01 19.44
CA ALA A 103 -25.86 -3.17 20.00
C ALA A 103 -25.98 -2.64 21.44
N LEU A 104 -24.89 -2.63 22.20
CA LEU A 104 -24.80 -2.04 23.55
C LEU A 104 -24.47 -0.54 23.55
N GLY A 105 -24.26 0.08 22.38
CA GLY A 105 -23.85 1.48 22.25
C GLY A 105 -22.38 1.73 22.62
N ALA A 106 -21.55 0.69 22.71
CA ALA A 106 -20.15 0.75 23.08
C ALA A 106 -19.22 0.88 21.86
N LEU A 107 -19.45 1.92 21.04
CA LEU A 107 -18.63 2.15 19.83
C LEU A 107 -17.22 2.62 20.18
N ARG A 108 -16.21 2.06 19.51
CA ARG A 108 -14.78 2.40 19.67
C ARG A 108 -14.31 3.58 18.81
N GLY A 109 -15.08 3.95 17.79
CA GLY A 109 -14.78 5.07 16.90
C GLY A 109 -15.27 4.84 15.47
N PRO A 110 -14.80 5.67 14.51
CA PRO A 110 -15.24 5.59 13.11
C PRO A 110 -14.87 4.30 12.37
N LEU A 111 -13.97 3.48 12.93
CA LEU A 111 -13.56 2.19 12.35
C LEU A 111 -14.25 0.99 13.00
N HIS A 112 -15.16 1.20 13.95
CA HIS A 112 -15.83 0.14 14.68
C HIS A 112 -16.57 -0.83 13.75
N GLY A 113 -16.12 -2.08 13.67
CA GLY A 113 -16.72 -3.11 12.83
C GLY A 113 -16.33 -3.06 11.35
N ILE A 114 -15.31 -2.27 10.98
CA ILE A 114 -14.88 -2.11 9.59
C ILE A 114 -13.76 -3.10 9.25
N PRO A 115 -13.93 -3.99 8.25
CA PRO A 115 -12.87 -4.90 7.80
C PRO A 115 -11.75 -4.19 7.03
N ILE A 116 -10.50 -4.47 7.38
CA ILE A 116 -9.28 -3.93 6.76
C ILE A 116 -8.31 -5.06 6.48
N LEU A 117 -7.65 -5.02 5.31
CA LEU A 117 -6.53 -5.89 4.98
C LEU A 117 -5.20 -5.21 5.31
N ILE A 118 -4.25 -5.98 5.84
CA ILE A 118 -2.95 -5.48 6.28
C ILE A 118 -1.86 -6.12 5.42
N LYS A 119 -0.82 -5.36 5.05
CA LYS A 119 0.29 -5.89 4.26
C LYS A 119 1.06 -6.97 5.04
N ASP A 120 1.47 -8.06 4.38
CA ASP A 120 2.12 -9.22 5.03
C ASP A 120 3.56 -8.97 5.53
N ASN A 121 3.98 -7.70 5.62
CA ASN A 121 5.17 -7.27 6.33
C ASN A 121 4.84 -6.38 7.55
N ILE A 122 3.57 -6.31 7.95
CA ILE A 122 3.09 -5.63 9.15
C ILE A 122 2.64 -6.70 10.15
N ALA A 123 3.33 -6.74 11.30
CA ALA A 123 3.15 -7.77 12.32
C ALA A 123 1.73 -7.76 12.92
N THR A 124 1.11 -8.94 12.96
CA THR A 124 -0.03 -9.28 13.83
C THR A 124 0.37 -10.47 14.71
N ASP A 125 -0.02 -10.42 15.98
CA ASP A 125 0.10 -11.53 16.95
C ASP A 125 -1.26 -12.22 17.08
N ASP A 126 -1.63 -12.90 16.01
CA ASP A 126 -2.80 -13.75 15.88
C ASP A 126 -2.42 -15.02 15.10
N GLU A 127 -3.41 -15.82 14.70
CA GLU A 127 -3.13 -17.11 14.06
C GLU A 127 -2.50 -16.97 12.66
N MET A 128 -2.55 -15.78 12.03
CA MET A 128 -1.96 -15.54 10.72
C MET A 128 -0.43 -15.49 10.74
N ASN A 129 0.18 -15.61 9.56
CA ASN A 129 1.60 -15.47 9.35
C ASN A 129 2.02 -14.00 9.11
N ASN A 130 3.33 -13.75 9.23
CA ASN A 130 3.98 -12.47 8.94
C ASN A 130 5.21 -12.72 8.07
N THR A 131 5.01 -12.89 6.77
CA THR A 131 6.01 -13.59 5.94
C THR A 131 6.90 -12.68 5.10
N ALA A 132 6.52 -11.41 4.94
CA ALA A 132 7.06 -10.52 3.91
C ALA A 132 7.04 -11.14 2.50
N GLY A 133 6.15 -12.11 2.25
CA GLY A 133 6.02 -12.85 1.00
C GLY A 133 6.98 -14.03 0.84
N SER A 134 7.80 -14.36 1.84
CA SER A 134 8.88 -15.36 1.73
C SER A 134 8.64 -16.57 2.63
N TYR A 135 9.03 -17.75 2.14
CA TYR A 135 9.02 -18.99 2.93
C TYR A 135 10.01 -18.95 4.09
N ALA A 136 11.00 -18.05 4.04
CA ALA A 136 11.97 -17.83 5.12
C ALA A 136 11.32 -17.46 6.46
N LEU A 137 10.15 -16.81 6.42
CA LEU A 137 9.42 -16.38 7.61
C LEU A 137 8.14 -17.18 7.86
N LEU A 138 7.80 -18.14 7.01
CA LEU A 138 6.58 -18.95 7.18
C LEU A 138 6.61 -19.70 8.52
N GLY A 139 5.56 -19.56 9.32
CA GLY A 139 5.49 -20.14 10.67
C GLY A 139 6.27 -19.38 11.75
N SER A 140 6.86 -18.23 11.44
CA SER A 140 7.46 -17.35 12.46
C SER A 140 6.37 -16.71 13.32
N ARG A 141 6.67 -16.49 14.60
CA ARG A 141 5.76 -15.78 15.53
C ARG A 141 6.45 -14.55 16.08
N VAL A 142 5.68 -13.47 16.13
CA VAL A 142 6.06 -12.19 16.75
C VAL A 142 5.65 -12.22 18.23
N PRO A 143 6.22 -11.35 19.08
CA PRO A 143 5.85 -11.29 20.49
C PRO A 143 4.53 -10.56 20.76
N GLU A 144 4.06 -9.75 19.81
CA GLU A 144 2.88 -8.89 19.92
C GLU A 144 2.52 -8.25 18.57
N ASP A 145 1.32 -7.67 18.48
CA ASP A 145 0.90 -6.83 17.35
C ASP A 145 1.88 -5.66 17.14
N SER A 146 2.13 -5.30 15.87
CA SER A 146 2.74 -4.01 15.58
C SER A 146 1.90 -2.87 16.14
N THR A 147 2.53 -1.75 16.50
CA THR A 147 1.83 -0.58 17.06
C THR A 147 0.69 -0.09 16.16
N VAL A 148 0.85 -0.17 14.84
CA VAL A 148 -0.19 0.18 13.86
C VAL A 148 -1.39 -0.75 13.98
N VAL A 149 -1.18 -2.06 14.04
CA VAL A 149 -2.26 -3.05 14.19
C VAL A 149 -2.96 -2.90 15.53
N ALA A 150 -2.19 -2.73 16.62
CA ALA A 150 -2.74 -2.52 17.95
C ALA A 150 -3.70 -1.31 17.98
N LYS A 151 -3.29 -0.18 17.39
CA LYS A 151 -4.12 1.03 17.27
C LYS A 151 -5.37 0.81 16.40
N LEU A 152 -5.26 0.05 15.31
CA LEU A 152 -6.41 -0.28 14.45
C LEU A 152 -7.44 -1.13 15.21
N ARG A 153 -7.00 -2.15 15.94
CA ARG A 153 -7.86 -2.98 16.78
C ARG A 153 -8.49 -2.18 17.93
N GLU A 154 -7.73 -1.27 18.54
CA GLU A 154 -8.25 -0.33 19.55
C GLU A 154 -9.35 0.57 18.98
N ALA A 155 -9.18 1.06 17.74
CA ALA A 155 -10.20 1.82 17.02
C ALA A 155 -11.40 0.99 16.54
N GLY A 156 -11.40 -0.32 16.78
CA GLY A 156 -12.48 -1.25 16.44
C GLY A 156 -12.45 -1.78 15.01
N ALA A 157 -11.33 -1.64 14.29
CA ALA A 157 -11.18 -2.25 12.97
C ALA A 157 -10.99 -3.77 13.07
N ILE A 158 -11.54 -4.50 12.09
CA ILE A 158 -11.36 -5.95 11.95
C ILE A 158 -10.22 -6.19 10.98
N ILE A 159 -9.15 -6.84 11.43
CA ILE A 159 -8.08 -7.27 10.51
C ILE A 159 -8.58 -8.51 9.76
N LEU A 160 -8.96 -8.32 8.50
CA LEU A 160 -9.57 -9.36 7.65
C LEU A 160 -8.54 -10.38 7.15
N GLY A 161 -7.28 -9.99 7.01
CA GLY A 161 -6.26 -10.83 6.39
C GLY A 161 -4.99 -10.09 6.00
N LYS A 162 -4.06 -10.84 5.42
CA LYS A 162 -2.73 -10.43 4.95
C LYS A 162 -2.71 -10.24 3.44
N LEU A 163 -2.19 -9.11 2.97
CA LEU A 163 -2.02 -8.82 1.55
C LEU A 163 -0.67 -9.32 1.04
N ASN A 164 -0.67 -9.82 -0.19
CA ASN A 164 0.53 -10.05 -0.97
C ASN A 164 1.30 -8.75 -1.23
N LEU A 165 2.58 -8.87 -1.58
CA LEU A 165 3.50 -7.77 -1.79
C LEU A 165 4.63 -8.20 -2.74
N SER A 166 5.40 -7.23 -3.24
CA SER A 166 6.76 -7.53 -3.69
C SER A 166 7.54 -8.10 -2.51
N GLU A 167 8.10 -9.28 -2.69
CA GLU A 167 8.82 -9.99 -1.62
C GLU A 167 9.87 -9.11 -0.95
N TRP A 168 9.93 -9.19 0.39
CA TRP A 168 10.82 -8.36 1.20
C TRP A 168 10.70 -6.86 0.88
N ALA A 169 9.48 -6.42 0.55
CA ALA A 169 9.17 -5.05 0.14
C ALA A 169 10.03 -4.54 -1.03
N HIS A 170 10.34 -5.41 -1.99
CA HIS A 170 11.18 -5.10 -3.16
C HIS A 170 12.68 -4.95 -2.83
N CYS A 171 13.13 -5.44 -1.66
CA CYS A 171 14.55 -5.38 -1.26
C CYS A 171 15.36 -6.64 -1.61
N ARG A 172 14.77 -7.63 -2.30
CA ARG A 172 15.46 -8.88 -2.66
C ARG A 172 16.46 -8.71 -3.81
N SER A 173 16.05 -8.05 -4.89
CA SER A 173 16.84 -7.96 -6.11
C SER A 173 16.52 -6.70 -6.92
N SER A 174 17.48 -6.25 -7.73
CA SER A 174 17.25 -5.24 -8.78
C SER A 174 16.51 -5.80 -10.01
N ASN A 175 16.53 -7.12 -10.17
CA ASN A 175 15.81 -7.90 -11.18
C ASN A 175 14.56 -8.56 -10.55
N SER A 176 13.76 -7.79 -9.83
CA SER A 176 12.48 -8.27 -9.27
C SER A 176 11.29 -7.77 -10.08
N SER A 177 10.23 -8.58 -10.15
CA SER A 177 8.93 -8.15 -10.68
C SER A 177 8.11 -7.52 -9.55
N GLY A 178 7.71 -6.27 -9.72
CA GLY A 178 6.80 -5.60 -8.78
C GLY A 178 5.52 -6.41 -8.58
N GLY A 179 5.09 -6.57 -7.33
CA GLY A 179 3.92 -7.38 -6.98
C GLY A 179 4.12 -8.88 -6.96
N TRP A 180 5.35 -9.38 -7.09
CA TRP A 180 5.60 -10.81 -6.92
C TRP A 180 6.22 -11.15 -5.56
N SER A 181 5.75 -12.24 -4.96
CA SER A 181 6.44 -12.95 -3.87
C SER A 181 6.45 -14.46 -4.06
N ALA A 182 7.40 -15.18 -3.44
CA ALA A 182 7.44 -16.64 -3.51
C ALA A 182 6.17 -17.28 -2.92
N LEU A 183 5.65 -16.71 -1.83
CA LEU A 183 4.47 -17.23 -1.15
C LEU A 183 3.16 -16.91 -1.90
N GLY A 184 2.98 -15.66 -2.33
CA GLY A 184 1.73 -15.18 -2.93
C GLY A 184 1.70 -15.21 -4.46
N GLY A 185 2.85 -15.37 -5.11
CA GLY A 185 3.00 -15.24 -6.56
C GLY A 185 2.82 -13.80 -7.06
N GLN A 186 2.59 -13.65 -8.37
CA GLN A 186 2.40 -12.35 -9.02
C GLN A 186 1.01 -11.78 -8.72
N THR A 187 0.96 -10.56 -8.20
CA THR A 187 -0.22 -9.70 -8.16
C THR A 187 0.00 -8.47 -9.03
N ASP A 188 -1.06 -7.97 -9.66
CA ASP A 188 -0.98 -6.85 -10.60
C ASP A 188 -0.81 -5.50 -9.90
N THR A 189 -1.20 -5.41 -8.62
CA THR A 189 -1.16 -4.17 -7.85
C THR A 189 -0.63 -4.41 -6.44
N ILE A 190 0.29 -3.55 -6.02
CA ILE A 190 0.80 -3.52 -4.66
C ILE A 190 0.32 -2.26 -3.96
N GLY A 191 -0.33 -2.46 -2.82
CA GLY A 191 -0.83 -1.41 -1.95
C GLY A 191 -2.28 -1.02 -2.23
N PRO A 192 -3.16 -1.15 -1.23
CA PRO A 192 -4.31 -0.28 -1.12
C PRO A 192 -4.11 0.66 0.07
N MET A 193 -3.93 1.93 -0.27
CA MET A 193 -4.43 3.05 0.52
C MET A 193 -5.86 3.33 0.00
N ALA A 194 -6.75 3.79 0.87
CA ALA A 194 -8.20 3.80 0.64
C ALA A 194 -8.65 4.48 -0.68
N ARG A 195 -9.86 4.14 -1.17
CA ARG A 195 -10.42 4.67 -2.43
C ARG A 195 -10.64 6.19 -2.41
N THR A 196 -10.83 6.76 -1.22
CA THR A 196 -11.00 8.20 -1.05
C THR A 196 -9.96 8.77 -0.08
N VAL A 197 -9.61 10.04 -0.28
CA VAL A 197 -8.70 10.78 0.64
C VAL A 197 -9.28 10.85 2.05
N LYS A 198 -10.61 10.91 2.18
CA LYS A 198 -11.29 11.00 3.48
C LYS A 198 -11.19 9.69 4.26
N ASP A 199 -11.39 8.55 3.60
CA ASP A 199 -11.19 7.23 4.22
C ASP A 199 -9.73 7.05 4.67
N ALA A 200 -8.77 7.48 3.84
CA ALA A 200 -7.35 7.48 4.20
C ALA A 200 -7.05 8.40 5.39
N ALA A 201 -7.73 9.55 5.50
CA ALA A 201 -7.59 10.46 6.63
C ALA A 201 -8.16 9.86 7.94
N VAL A 202 -9.26 9.10 7.87
CA VAL A 202 -9.79 8.36 9.03
C VAL A 202 -8.80 7.29 9.50
N LEU A 203 -8.25 6.50 8.58
CA LEU A 203 -7.20 5.52 8.90
C LEU A 203 -5.95 6.18 9.50
N LEU A 204 -5.49 7.28 8.91
CA LEU A 204 -4.35 8.04 9.41
C LEU A 204 -4.60 8.54 10.84
N SER A 205 -5.83 9.01 11.12
CA SER A 205 -6.22 9.46 12.45
C SER A 205 -6.13 8.36 13.50
N ALA A 206 -6.44 7.11 13.13
CA ALA A 206 -6.34 5.97 14.04
C ALA A 206 -4.87 5.57 14.33
N ILE A 207 -4.00 5.61 13.33
CA ILE A 207 -2.64 5.05 13.45
C ILE A 207 -1.57 6.08 13.86
N ALA A 208 -1.82 7.37 13.62
CA ALA A 208 -0.85 8.43 13.91
C ALA A 208 -0.55 8.55 15.42
N GLY A 209 0.68 8.96 15.74
CA GLY A 209 1.08 9.29 17.11
C GLY A 209 2.40 8.65 17.53
N VAL A 210 2.83 9.00 18.75
CA VAL A 210 4.07 8.50 19.33
C VAL A 210 3.97 7.00 19.59
N ASP A 211 5.04 6.30 19.28
CA ASP A 211 5.30 4.91 19.63
C ASP A 211 6.59 4.86 20.47
N PRO A 212 6.54 4.40 21.74
CA PRO A 212 7.73 4.29 22.58
C PRO A 212 8.78 3.29 22.04
N LYS A 213 8.41 2.41 21.11
CA LYS A 213 9.31 1.43 20.47
C LYS A 213 9.93 1.96 19.18
N ASP A 214 9.45 3.09 18.65
CA ASP A 214 10.02 3.78 17.50
C ASP A 214 10.41 5.21 17.86
N ASN A 215 11.70 5.40 18.11
CA ASN A 215 12.27 6.69 18.49
C ASN A 215 12.04 7.79 17.44
N TYR A 216 11.83 7.46 16.15
CA TYR A 216 11.54 8.47 15.14
C TYR A 216 10.19 9.16 15.38
N THR A 217 9.22 8.46 15.96
CA THR A 217 7.92 9.05 16.30
C THR A 217 8.00 10.10 17.41
N SER A 218 9.07 10.12 18.21
CA SER A 218 9.29 11.15 19.24
C SER A 218 9.53 12.54 18.64
N ALA A 219 9.95 12.61 17.37
CA ALA A 219 10.17 13.85 16.64
C ALA A 219 8.88 14.47 16.08
N ILE A 220 7.71 13.88 16.38
CA ILE A 220 6.41 14.39 15.93
C ILE A 220 6.23 15.85 16.40
N PRO A 221 5.91 16.80 15.50
CA PRO A 221 5.98 18.22 15.83
C PRO A 221 4.75 18.75 16.58
N PHE A 222 3.77 17.89 16.84
CA PHE A 222 2.48 18.27 17.43
C PHE A 222 2.24 17.59 18.78
N LYS A 223 1.65 18.34 19.71
CA LYS A 223 1.29 17.84 21.05
C LYS A 223 0.08 16.90 21.03
N SER A 224 -0.80 17.07 20.06
CA SER A 224 -1.99 16.26 19.84
C SER A 224 -2.12 15.97 18.35
N ILE A 225 -2.66 14.79 18.00
CA ILE A 225 -2.84 14.40 16.60
C ILE A 225 -3.77 15.41 15.90
N PRO A 226 -3.40 15.96 14.73
CA PRO A 226 -4.29 16.81 13.94
C PRO A 226 -5.56 16.08 13.52
N ASN A 227 -6.66 16.82 13.37
CA ASN A 227 -7.88 16.28 12.78
C ASN A 227 -7.73 16.20 11.25
N TYR A 228 -7.23 15.05 10.77
CA TYR A 228 -6.99 14.86 9.33
C TYR A 228 -8.29 14.84 8.52
N VAL A 229 -9.39 14.36 9.10
CA VAL A 229 -10.70 14.26 8.42
C VAL A 229 -11.27 15.65 8.15
N GLU A 230 -11.15 16.57 9.10
CA GLU A 230 -11.58 17.96 8.95
C GLU A 230 -10.75 18.71 7.89
N ALA A 231 -9.50 18.30 7.66
CA ALA A 231 -8.67 18.85 6.59
C ALA A 231 -9.14 18.44 5.18
N CYS A 232 -10.02 17.45 5.05
CA CYS A 232 -10.62 17.06 3.77
C CYS A 232 -11.71 18.04 3.31
N ASN A 233 -11.29 19.26 2.94
CA ASN A 233 -12.17 20.34 2.49
C ASN A 233 -11.96 20.66 1.01
N LEU A 234 -13.04 20.73 0.24
CA LEU A 234 -13.03 20.97 -1.21
C LEU A 234 -12.44 22.33 -1.63
N ASP A 235 -12.50 23.35 -0.76
CA ASP A 235 -11.93 24.67 -1.01
C ASP A 235 -10.44 24.78 -0.63
N SER A 236 -9.81 23.71 -0.13
CA SER A 236 -8.47 23.78 0.50
C SER A 236 -7.36 24.21 -0.45
N LEU A 237 -7.53 24.05 -1.77
CA LEU A 237 -6.57 24.49 -2.79
C LEU A 237 -6.56 26.01 -3.00
N ARG A 238 -7.61 26.72 -2.59
CA ARG A 238 -7.70 28.17 -2.78
C ARG A 238 -6.53 28.89 -2.10
N GLY A 239 -5.79 29.66 -2.88
CA GLY A 239 -4.63 30.41 -2.41
C GLY A 239 -3.37 29.56 -2.16
N LYS A 240 -3.41 28.24 -2.36
CA LYS A 240 -2.23 27.38 -2.23
C LYS A 240 -1.27 27.59 -3.39
N ARG A 241 0.02 27.38 -3.13
CA ARG A 241 1.11 27.52 -4.09
C ARG A 241 1.72 26.16 -4.35
N ILE A 242 1.59 25.69 -5.58
CA ILE A 242 1.90 24.32 -5.99
C ILE A 242 3.06 24.36 -6.98
N GLY A 243 4.21 23.80 -6.61
CA GLY A 243 5.42 23.85 -7.45
C GLY A 243 5.60 22.59 -8.27
N VAL A 244 5.94 22.73 -9.55
CA VAL A 244 6.11 21.59 -10.47
C VAL A 244 7.58 21.36 -10.78
N PRO A 245 8.22 20.33 -10.20
CA PRO A 245 9.64 20.06 -10.38
C PRO A 245 9.91 19.33 -11.72
N ARG A 246 9.92 20.08 -12.83
CA ARG A 246 10.04 19.50 -14.19
C ARG A 246 11.36 18.74 -14.41
N ASN A 247 12.40 19.02 -13.64
CA ASN A 247 13.65 18.26 -13.71
C ASN A 247 13.55 16.83 -13.16
N LEU A 248 12.46 16.48 -12.44
CA LEU A 248 12.11 15.09 -12.14
C LEU A 248 11.47 14.38 -13.34
N LEU A 249 10.76 15.14 -14.18
CA LEU A 249 10.00 14.61 -15.31
C LEU A 249 10.89 14.38 -16.53
N ASN A 250 11.89 15.22 -16.78
CA ASN A 250 12.81 15.07 -17.92
C ASN A 250 13.76 13.87 -17.74
N ARG A 251 13.23 12.65 -17.87
CA ARG A 251 13.99 11.41 -17.95
C ARG A 251 14.24 11.08 -19.42
N THR A 252 15.48 11.24 -19.87
CA THR A 252 15.95 10.74 -21.17
C THR A 252 16.46 9.30 -21.07
N ASP A 253 16.02 8.55 -20.04
CA ASP A 253 16.48 7.19 -19.79
C ASP A 253 15.90 6.25 -20.88
N ALA A 254 16.73 5.36 -21.41
CA ALA A 254 16.44 4.55 -22.59
C ALA A 254 15.30 3.51 -22.42
N ASP A 255 14.80 3.35 -21.19
CA ASP A 255 13.86 2.29 -20.80
C ASP A 255 12.38 2.65 -21.03
N TYR A 256 12.07 3.92 -21.35
CA TYR A 256 10.69 4.37 -21.60
C TYR A 256 10.48 4.76 -23.05
N THR A 257 9.37 4.31 -23.65
CA THR A 257 9.03 4.75 -25.00
C THR A 257 8.56 6.20 -24.97
N TYR A 258 8.92 6.97 -26.01
CA TYR A 258 8.52 8.38 -26.16
C TYR A 258 7.00 8.60 -26.07
N LEU A 259 6.20 7.58 -26.42
CA LEU A 259 4.73 7.62 -26.36
C LEU A 259 4.20 7.58 -24.93
N ASP A 260 4.74 6.73 -24.06
CA ASP A 260 4.32 6.62 -22.65
C ASP A 260 4.54 7.96 -21.92
N PHE A 261 5.68 8.61 -22.21
CA PHE A 261 6.01 9.90 -21.63
C PHE A 261 5.06 11.03 -22.09
N LYS A 262 4.60 10.98 -23.35
CA LYS A 262 3.68 11.99 -23.91
C LYS A 262 2.31 11.93 -23.25
N HIS A 263 1.76 10.72 -23.04
CA HIS A 263 0.44 10.55 -22.41
C HIS A 263 0.46 10.96 -20.94
N VAL A 264 1.46 10.49 -20.18
CA VAL A 264 1.62 10.86 -18.76
C VAL A 264 1.77 12.37 -18.60
N THR A 265 2.58 13.01 -19.47
CA THR A 265 2.77 14.47 -19.41
C THR A 265 1.49 15.24 -19.73
N ALA A 266 0.67 14.74 -20.67
CA ALA A 266 -0.60 15.36 -21.03
C ALA A 266 -1.61 15.28 -19.87
N GLU A 267 -1.81 14.09 -19.29
CA GLU A 267 -2.71 13.88 -18.16
C GLU A 267 -2.26 14.68 -16.92
N PHE A 268 -0.96 14.71 -16.64
CA PHE A 268 -0.42 15.53 -15.56
C PHE A 268 -0.67 17.02 -15.79
N SER A 269 -0.55 17.49 -17.04
CA SER A 269 -0.85 18.89 -17.36
C SER A 269 -2.33 19.21 -17.17
N ALA A 270 -3.24 18.30 -17.57
CA ALA A 270 -4.66 18.44 -17.31
C ALA A 270 -4.99 18.47 -15.82
N ALA A 271 -4.34 17.62 -15.01
CA ALA A 271 -4.49 17.65 -13.55
C ALA A 271 -4.04 18.98 -12.93
N LEU A 272 -2.98 19.61 -13.46
CA LEU A 272 -2.54 20.93 -13.03
C LEU A 272 -3.56 22.03 -13.37
N ASP A 273 -4.30 21.90 -14.47
CA ASP A 273 -5.38 22.84 -14.82
C ASP A 273 -6.52 22.76 -13.81
N ILE A 274 -6.93 21.56 -13.40
CA ILE A 274 -7.92 21.37 -12.32
C ILE A 274 -7.44 22.04 -11.02
N ILE A 275 -6.15 21.90 -10.67
CA ILE A 275 -5.56 22.54 -9.49
C ILE A 275 -5.63 24.07 -9.59
N ARG A 276 -5.39 24.65 -10.79
CA ARG A 276 -5.53 26.10 -11.03
C ARG A 276 -6.98 26.56 -10.90
N GLU A 277 -7.91 25.82 -11.50
CA GLU A 277 -9.35 26.10 -11.45
C GLU A 277 -9.90 26.05 -10.01
N ALA A 278 -9.36 25.15 -9.17
CA ALA A 278 -9.64 25.09 -7.74
C ALA A 278 -9.03 26.26 -6.93
N GLY A 279 -8.36 27.21 -7.58
CA GLY A 279 -7.88 28.46 -6.98
C GLY A 279 -6.44 28.42 -6.46
N ALA A 280 -5.65 27.39 -6.79
CA ALA A 280 -4.24 27.35 -6.47
C ALA A 280 -3.38 28.09 -7.52
N THR A 281 -2.27 28.66 -7.09
CA THR A 281 -1.23 29.17 -7.96
C THR A 281 -0.23 28.06 -8.29
N VAL A 282 -0.18 27.64 -9.55
CA VAL A 282 0.83 26.66 -10.02
C VAL A 282 2.09 27.39 -10.47
N ILE A 283 3.21 27.07 -9.83
CA ILE A 283 4.55 27.57 -10.19
C ILE A 283 5.27 26.49 -10.97
N ASP A 284 5.29 26.66 -12.28
CA ASP A 284 5.87 25.67 -13.16
C ASP A 284 7.40 25.77 -13.23
N ASN A 285 8.03 24.66 -13.59
CA ASN A 285 9.45 24.54 -13.89
C ASN A 285 10.38 24.93 -12.74
N ILE A 286 10.01 24.57 -11.51
CA ILE A 286 10.97 24.63 -10.40
C ILE A 286 12.02 23.53 -10.57
N THR A 287 13.16 23.70 -9.92
CA THR A 287 14.25 22.71 -9.96
C THR A 287 14.48 22.15 -8.55
N LEU A 288 14.69 20.83 -8.47
CA LEU A 288 15.24 20.16 -7.28
C LEU A 288 16.72 19.80 -7.54
N PRO A 289 17.70 20.63 -7.17
CA PRO A 289 19.11 20.39 -7.46
C PRO A 289 19.63 19.06 -6.92
N GLY A 290 19.17 18.65 -5.74
CA GLY A 290 19.58 17.42 -5.08
C GLY A 290 19.25 16.17 -5.87
N TYR A 291 18.24 16.18 -6.73
CA TYR A 291 17.87 15.05 -7.58
C TYR A 291 19.02 14.61 -8.51
N HIS A 292 19.70 15.56 -9.15
CA HIS A 292 20.81 15.25 -10.05
C HIS A 292 22.03 14.68 -9.29
N ILE A 293 22.25 15.13 -8.05
CA ILE A 293 23.30 14.60 -7.18
C ILE A 293 22.94 13.17 -6.76
N GLN A 294 21.69 12.94 -6.36
CA GLN A 294 21.20 11.62 -5.97
C GLN A 294 21.35 10.61 -7.11
N ARG A 295 21.06 10.99 -8.36
CA ARG A 295 21.20 10.12 -9.53
C ARG A 295 22.65 9.73 -9.86
N ARG A 296 23.64 10.53 -9.41
CA ARG A 296 25.06 10.33 -9.72
C ARG A 296 25.85 9.73 -8.56
N THR A 297 25.21 9.53 -7.41
CA THR A 297 25.83 9.05 -6.18
C THR A 297 25.05 7.86 -5.62
N ASN A 298 25.72 7.01 -4.84
CA ASN A 298 25.09 5.81 -4.28
C ASN A 298 24.63 6.00 -2.82
N HIS A 299 24.51 7.24 -2.32
CA HIS A 299 24.19 7.49 -0.91
C HIS A 299 22.88 6.80 -0.48
N THR A 300 21.80 6.89 -1.27
CA THR A 300 20.53 6.22 -0.93
C THR A 300 20.66 4.71 -0.87
N ARG A 301 21.38 4.10 -1.84
CA ARG A 301 21.58 2.65 -1.86
C ARG A 301 22.41 2.19 -0.66
N ILE A 302 23.49 2.90 -0.34
CA ILE A 302 24.35 2.58 0.79
C ILE A 302 23.56 2.68 2.11
N VAL A 303 22.78 3.75 2.30
CA VAL A 303 21.91 3.91 3.47
C VAL A 303 20.91 2.76 3.56
N ALA A 304 20.18 2.46 2.48
CA ALA A 304 19.19 1.39 2.47
C ALA A 304 19.79 0.01 2.77
N HIS A 305 20.96 -0.31 2.21
CA HIS A 305 21.65 -1.58 2.46
C HIS A 305 22.17 -1.69 3.91
N ALA A 306 22.73 -0.61 4.46
CA ALA A 306 23.19 -0.58 5.86
C ALA A 306 22.02 -0.67 6.85
N ASP A 307 20.92 0.02 6.58
CA ASP A 307 19.67 -0.09 7.35
C ASP A 307 19.15 -1.54 7.27
N PHE A 308 19.05 -2.12 6.08
CA PHE A 308 18.57 -3.49 5.90
C PHE A 308 19.40 -4.52 6.69
N ASN A 309 20.73 -4.42 6.65
CA ASN A 309 21.62 -5.30 7.44
C ASN A 309 21.32 -5.25 8.94
N THR A 310 21.13 -4.05 9.48
CA THR A 310 20.98 -3.86 10.93
C THR A 310 19.57 -4.15 11.39
N ASP A 311 18.58 -3.64 10.64
CA ASP A 311 17.19 -3.63 11.04
C ASP A 311 16.54 -5.00 10.82
N LEU A 312 16.93 -5.74 9.76
CA LEU A 312 16.50 -7.12 9.57
C LEU A 312 16.97 -8.01 10.72
N ALA A 313 18.26 -7.98 11.05
CA ALA A 313 18.80 -8.77 12.16
C ALA A 313 18.12 -8.40 13.49
N ARG A 314 17.88 -7.11 13.74
CA ARG A 314 17.15 -6.64 14.92
C ARG A 314 15.72 -7.16 14.95
N TYR A 315 15.00 -7.14 13.84
CA TYR A 315 13.65 -7.70 13.75
C TYR A 315 13.64 -9.21 14.03
N LEU A 316 14.50 -9.97 13.36
CA LEU A 316 14.60 -11.42 13.51
C LEU A 316 14.92 -11.84 14.95
N SER A 317 15.74 -11.05 15.66
CA SER A 317 16.07 -11.30 17.08
C SER A 317 14.89 -11.16 18.05
N GLN A 318 13.81 -10.50 17.63
CA GLN A 318 12.61 -10.29 18.45
C GLN A 318 11.56 -11.40 18.28
N LEU A 319 11.70 -12.25 17.25
CA LEU A 319 10.75 -13.34 16.99
C LEU A 319 10.72 -14.31 18.17
N THR A 320 9.51 -14.67 18.62
CA THR A 320 9.29 -15.69 19.65
C THR A 320 9.42 -17.09 19.08
N VAL A 321 9.12 -17.26 17.79
CA VAL A 321 9.36 -18.48 17.02
C VAL A 321 10.05 -18.10 15.70
N ASN A 322 11.22 -18.68 15.46
CA ASN A 322 12.01 -18.53 14.24
C ASN A 322 12.34 -19.93 13.69
N PRO A 323 11.42 -20.53 12.90
CA PRO A 323 11.48 -21.96 12.57
C PRO A 323 12.68 -22.33 11.69
N HIS A 324 13.23 -21.36 10.96
CA HIS A 324 14.37 -21.56 10.07
C HIS A 324 15.69 -21.04 10.64
N ASN A 325 15.69 -20.53 11.88
CA ASN A 325 16.88 -20.00 12.56
C ASN A 325 17.65 -18.95 11.73
N ILE A 326 16.92 -18.11 11.00
CA ILE A 326 17.48 -17.03 10.19
C ILE A 326 17.77 -15.85 11.10
N THR A 327 19.01 -15.38 11.15
CA THR A 327 19.43 -14.31 12.08
C THR A 327 20.11 -13.13 11.39
N SER A 328 20.40 -13.26 10.10
CA SER A 328 21.13 -12.27 9.31
C SER A 328 20.68 -12.26 7.85
N VAL A 329 21.12 -11.23 7.10
CA VAL A 329 20.93 -11.16 5.64
C VAL A 329 21.63 -12.33 4.93
N SER A 330 22.77 -12.79 5.46
CA SER A 330 23.49 -13.95 4.94
C SER A 330 22.69 -15.25 5.10
N ASP A 331 22.12 -15.49 6.29
CA ASP A 331 21.27 -16.66 6.53
C ASP A 331 20.02 -16.63 5.64
N LEU A 332 19.42 -15.44 5.49
CA LEU A 332 18.26 -15.24 4.62
C LEU A 332 18.63 -15.58 3.16
N GLN A 333 19.74 -15.05 2.67
CA GLN A 333 20.21 -15.32 1.31
C GLN A 333 20.50 -16.81 1.11
N GLU A 334 21.13 -17.48 2.07
CA GLU A 334 21.42 -18.91 2.00
C GLU A 334 20.14 -19.74 1.96
N PHE A 335 19.18 -19.44 2.85
CA PHE A 335 17.86 -20.08 2.84
C PHE A 335 17.19 -19.92 1.49
N THR A 336 17.05 -18.68 1.00
CA THR A 336 16.37 -18.37 -0.26
C THR A 336 17.03 -19.06 -1.46
N ARG A 337 18.37 -19.14 -1.50
CA ARG A 337 19.09 -19.85 -2.57
C ARG A 337 18.90 -21.36 -2.53
N SER A 338 18.59 -21.91 -1.36
CA SER A 338 18.42 -23.36 -1.16
C SER A 338 16.97 -23.83 -1.27
N HIS A 339 15.99 -22.94 -1.06
CA HIS A 339 14.58 -23.30 -1.00
C HIS A 339 13.95 -23.28 -2.41
N PRO A 340 13.42 -24.40 -2.93
CA PRO A 340 13.00 -24.48 -4.33
C PRO A 340 11.81 -23.58 -4.68
N LEU A 341 10.94 -23.28 -3.70
CA LEU A 341 9.78 -22.39 -3.91
C LEU A 341 10.15 -20.91 -3.94
N GLU A 342 11.39 -20.57 -3.58
CA GLU A 342 11.91 -19.21 -3.68
C GLU A 342 12.41 -18.88 -5.10
N GLU A 343 12.39 -19.83 -6.04
CA GLU A 343 12.69 -19.64 -7.47
C GLU A 343 14.10 -19.06 -7.75
N TYR A 344 15.10 -19.33 -6.90
CA TYR A 344 16.50 -19.02 -7.23
C TYR A 344 17.09 -20.07 -8.21
N PRO A 345 17.88 -19.68 -9.23
CA PRO A 345 18.44 -18.34 -9.51
C PRO A 345 17.61 -17.44 -10.44
N GLU A 346 16.47 -17.89 -10.95
CA GLU A 346 15.61 -17.09 -11.83
C GLU A 346 15.14 -15.79 -11.15
N ARG A 347 14.88 -15.86 -9.84
CA ARG A 347 14.67 -14.76 -8.92
C ARG A 347 15.92 -14.62 -8.05
N ASP A 348 16.85 -13.77 -8.46
CA ASP A 348 18.13 -13.64 -7.78
C ASP A 348 18.05 -12.91 -6.42
N THR A 349 19.21 -12.66 -5.80
CA THR A 349 19.37 -12.05 -4.48
C THR A 349 20.47 -10.98 -4.48
N ASP A 350 20.66 -10.30 -5.62
CA ASP A 350 21.79 -9.38 -5.84
C ASP A 350 21.81 -8.19 -4.86
N ALA A 351 20.64 -7.67 -4.47
CA ALA A 351 20.52 -6.57 -3.52
C ALA A 351 20.95 -7.00 -2.11
N TRP A 352 20.69 -8.24 -1.72
CA TRP A 352 21.21 -8.81 -0.48
C TRP A 352 22.71 -9.07 -0.56
N GLN A 353 23.21 -9.53 -1.71
CA GLN A 353 24.66 -9.65 -1.91
C GLN A 353 25.35 -8.30 -1.74
N ALA A 354 24.80 -7.23 -2.34
CA ALA A 354 25.32 -5.88 -2.17
C ALA A 354 25.24 -5.40 -0.70
N SER A 355 24.24 -5.83 0.06
CA SER A 355 24.13 -5.53 1.49
C SER A 355 25.22 -6.25 2.29
N ILE A 356 25.45 -7.52 2.00
CA ILE A 356 26.52 -8.32 2.63
C ILE A 356 27.90 -7.74 2.30
N ASP A 357 28.15 -7.44 1.02
CA ASP A 357 29.43 -6.91 0.53
C ASP A 357 29.73 -5.50 1.07
N LEU A 358 28.70 -4.73 1.44
CA LEU A 358 28.87 -3.43 2.09
C LEU A 358 29.65 -3.55 3.40
N GLY A 359 29.44 -4.65 4.14
CA GLY A 359 30.23 -5.00 5.32
C GLY A 359 29.97 -4.16 6.56
N PHE A 360 29.00 -3.25 6.56
CA PHE A 360 28.63 -2.43 7.71
C PHE A 360 27.12 -2.17 7.82
N GLY A 361 26.66 -1.86 9.04
CA GLY A 361 25.29 -1.48 9.38
C GLY A 361 25.12 0.02 9.62
N ASN A 362 23.93 0.43 10.08
CA ASN A 362 23.60 1.84 10.35
C ASN A 362 24.14 2.36 11.70
N ASP A 363 24.78 1.48 12.47
CA ASP A 363 25.54 1.79 13.68
C ASP A 363 27.01 2.17 13.40
N ALA A 364 27.50 1.90 12.19
CA ALA A 364 28.88 2.14 11.81
C ALA A 364 29.17 3.64 11.51
N PRO A 365 30.37 4.16 11.80
CA PRO A 365 30.73 5.54 11.48
C PRO A 365 30.69 5.84 9.97
N GLU A 366 30.96 4.84 9.12
CA GLU A 366 30.90 4.90 7.66
C GLU A 366 29.50 5.26 7.14
N PHE A 367 28.43 4.87 7.85
CA PHE A 367 27.05 5.13 7.47
C PHE A 367 26.72 6.64 7.44
N TRP A 368 27.15 7.37 8.47
CA TRP A 368 26.67 8.72 8.76
C TRP A 368 26.95 9.76 7.65
N PRO A 369 28.14 9.80 7.00
CA PRO A 369 28.35 10.68 5.86
C PRO A 369 27.38 10.42 4.70
N HIS A 370 27.01 9.16 4.42
CA HIS A 370 26.04 8.83 3.39
C HIS A 370 24.62 9.25 3.79
N TYR A 371 24.24 9.00 5.03
CA TYR A 371 22.96 9.43 5.58
C TYR A 371 22.80 10.96 5.52
N LEU A 372 23.81 11.71 5.97
CA LEU A 372 23.80 13.18 5.94
C LEU A 372 23.74 13.72 4.51
N ALA A 373 24.49 13.15 3.58
CA ALA A 373 24.44 13.52 2.17
C ALA A 373 23.04 13.26 1.58
N TYR A 374 22.46 12.08 1.85
CA TYR A 374 21.10 11.75 1.42
C TYR A 374 20.05 12.72 1.98
N ARG A 375 20.10 13.01 3.28
CA ARG A 375 19.19 13.96 3.96
C ARG A 375 19.35 15.38 3.41
N TYR A 376 20.57 15.82 3.14
CA TYR A 376 20.83 17.13 2.57
C TYR A 376 20.31 17.25 1.13
N ASN A 377 20.56 16.23 0.30
CA ASN A 377 20.16 16.20 -1.10
C ASN A 377 18.63 16.16 -1.26
N SER A 378 17.96 15.32 -0.48
CA SER A 378 16.49 15.14 -0.56
C SER A 378 15.73 16.20 0.25
N GLY A 379 16.36 16.75 1.30
CA GLY A 379 15.85 17.82 2.14
C GLY A 379 16.15 19.21 1.56
N LEU A 380 17.27 19.80 1.96
CA LEU A 380 17.57 21.21 1.68
C LEU A 380 17.81 21.49 0.19
N LEU A 381 18.42 20.56 -0.55
CA LEU A 381 18.55 20.66 -2.01
C LEU A 381 17.37 20.03 -2.77
N GLY A 382 16.40 19.49 -2.05
CA GLY A 382 15.24 18.80 -2.60
C GLY A 382 13.94 19.46 -2.16
N ILE A 383 13.03 18.66 -1.62
CA ILE A 383 11.63 19.02 -1.35
C ILE A 383 11.56 20.20 -0.38
N THR A 384 12.15 20.09 0.81
CA THR A 384 12.02 21.13 1.85
C THR A 384 12.67 22.45 1.45
N GLY A 385 13.77 22.41 0.70
CA GLY A 385 14.39 23.60 0.12
C GLY A 385 13.51 24.27 -0.93
N ALA A 386 12.89 23.49 -1.81
CA ALA A 386 11.96 24.01 -2.81
C ALA A 386 10.71 24.64 -2.17
N LEU A 387 10.12 23.98 -1.17
CA LEU A 387 9.00 24.54 -0.41
C LEU A 387 9.33 25.92 0.15
N ARG A 388 10.50 26.08 0.76
CA ARG A 388 10.96 27.36 1.32
C ARG A 388 11.28 28.40 0.24
N ASN A 389 12.09 28.04 -0.76
CA ASN A 389 12.64 28.99 -1.73
C ASN A 389 11.57 29.57 -2.67
N PHE A 390 10.54 28.78 -2.98
CA PHE A 390 9.45 29.21 -3.85
C PHE A 390 8.16 29.56 -3.08
N SER A 391 8.20 29.46 -1.74
CA SER A 391 7.05 29.65 -0.84
C SER A 391 5.87 28.78 -1.27
N LEU A 392 6.09 27.47 -1.34
CA LEU A 392 5.11 26.49 -1.81
C LEU A 392 4.48 25.75 -0.64
N ASP A 393 3.25 25.28 -0.86
CA ASP A 393 2.52 24.39 0.04
C ASP A 393 2.72 22.91 -0.33
N ALA A 394 2.90 22.60 -1.62
CA ALA A 394 3.10 21.23 -2.08
C ALA A 394 3.84 21.15 -3.43
N LEU A 395 4.31 19.94 -3.74
CA LEU A 395 5.09 19.61 -4.93
C LEU A 395 4.54 18.35 -5.60
N PRO A 396 3.54 18.44 -6.48
CA PRO A 396 3.08 17.29 -7.23
C PRO A 396 4.16 16.87 -8.24
N ALA A 397 4.34 15.57 -8.37
CA ALA A 397 5.12 14.95 -9.42
C ALA A 397 4.29 13.81 -10.01
N THR A 398 4.59 13.43 -11.25
CA THR A 398 4.01 12.21 -11.80
C THR A 398 4.74 11.02 -11.19
N GLU A 399 3.98 10.06 -10.70
CA GLU A 399 4.49 8.71 -10.57
C GLU A 399 4.54 8.13 -11.99
N LEU A 400 5.74 7.93 -12.52
CA LEU A 400 5.87 6.95 -13.58
C LEU A 400 5.71 5.62 -12.85
N ALA A 401 4.50 5.06 -12.91
CA ALA A 401 4.36 3.64 -12.62
C ALA A 401 5.47 2.97 -13.42
N ASP A 402 6.25 2.09 -12.78
CA ASP A 402 6.87 1.02 -13.55
C ASP A 402 5.71 0.44 -14.33
N VAL A 403 5.66 0.71 -15.63
CA VAL A 403 4.67 0.16 -16.53
C VAL A 403 5.02 -1.32 -16.56
N VAL A 404 4.61 -2.02 -15.50
CA VAL A 404 4.55 -3.47 -15.44
C VAL A 404 3.88 -3.82 -16.73
N ASN A 405 4.62 -4.58 -17.51
CA ASN A 405 4.43 -4.85 -18.91
C ASN A 405 3.01 -5.35 -19.19
N LEU A 406 2.02 -4.45 -19.26
CA LEU A 406 0.60 -4.77 -19.52
C LEU A 406 0.46 -5.49 -20.88
N ARG A 407 1.44 -5.31 -21.78
CA ARG A 407 1.54 -6.01 -23.06
C ARG A 407 1.84 -7.51 -22.94
N LYS A 408 2.39 -8.00 -21.82
CA LYS A 408 2.54 -9.46 -21.61
C LYS A 408 1.20 -10.13 -21.33
N ILE A 409 0.24 -9.43 -20.73
CA ILE A 409 -1.09 -9.97 -20.42
C ILE A 409 -2.00 -9.93 -21.66
N GLU A 410 -1.89 -8.90 -22.52
CA GLU A 410 -2.62 -8.90 -23.80
C GLU A 410 -2.19 -10.04 -24.74
N ALA A 411 -1.02 -10.65 -24.52
CA ALA A 411 -0.56 -11.82 -25.27
C ALA A 411 -1.02 -13.16 -24.68
N GLU A 412 -1.58 -13.16 -23.46
CA GLU A 412 -2.08 -14.35 -22.74
C GLU A 412 -3.60 -14.33 -22.50
N LEU A 413 -4.29 -13.26 -22.94
CA LEU A 413 -5.76 -13.16 -23.07
C LEU A 413 -6.18 -13.45 -24.52
#